data_AF-A0A353U3F0-F1
#
_entry.id   AF-A0A353U3F0-F1
#
_cell.length_a   1.000
_cell.length_b   1.000
_cell.length_c   1.000
_cell.angle_alpha   90.00
_cell.angle_beta   90.00
_cell.angle_gamma   90.00
#
_symmetry.space_group_name_H-M   'P 1'
#
loop_
_entity.id
_entity.type
_entity.pdbx_description
1 polymer ?
#
loop_
_entity_poly.entity_id
_entity_poly.type
_entity_poly.pdbx_seq_one_letter_code
_entity_poly.pdbx_strand_id
1 'polypeptide(L)'
;MLRLVVLLIVAVLPFSSEAREGMWLPMLIDDFNIGEMQEMGFKLSAADVYAVNAASMKDAVVRFGNGCTGGVISAEGLIITNNHCANSAIQKLSSIENDYLTAGFWASSREEELPNEGLTVSILRSMKDVTALVLSGVNDSIRESARQRIIASNIDSISNNAVKDLHYQAVVEPFYSGNRYYLFVYEVFKDIRLVGAPPAGIGDFGGESDNWMWPRHTGDFALFRIYADESNRAADFSPTNVPYKPAHHFPVSLEGVEEGDFAMVLGFPAKTSQYVPSYHVSMLADLVYPKMIELRDAKLDIMDRHIEQDQKIRLQYAAKHSAVANSFKRWKGEIRGLKMLEGAEMKQQYEAGFNTWLNSDSMRIVSYGNILGEYSKLYKALSKYRLAHDYMLELIGYTGIETLKFAGSFERLATLVDAEEVDEDAVEMEKLHLREQAEKHFKDFSKAIDMEICVSLFEMMAL
;
A
#
# COMPACT_ATOMS: atom_id res chain seq x y z
N MET A 1 49.83 32.46 32.74
CA MET A 1 49.65 31.48 31.66
C MET A 1 49.27 30.10 32.22
N LEU A 2 48.11 30.01 32.87
CA LEU A 2 47.50 28.75 33.30
C LEU A 2 46.08 29.13 33.74
N ARG A 3 45.05 28.78 32.95
CA ARG A 3 43.58 28.90 33.16
C ARG A 3 42.77 29.16 31.87
N LEU A 4 43.38 29.00 30.70
CA LEU A 4 42.71 29.14 29.39
C LEU A 4 42.70 27.82 28.58
N VAL A 5 42.59 26.67 29.26
CA VAL A 5 42.60 25.33 28.62
C VAL A 5 41.42 24.45 29.08
N VAL A 6 40.44 25.02 29.80
CA VAL A 6 39.28 24.24 30.32
C VAL A 6 38.03 24.37 29.44
N LEU A 7 38.15 24.94 28.23
CA LEU A 7 36.98 25.25 27.40
C LEU A 7 37.18 24.86 25.93
N LEU A 8 37.52 23.60 25.66
CA LEU A 8 37.34 23.00 24.33
C LEU A 8 37.38 21.46 24.36
N ILE A 9 36.64 20.86 25.30
CA ILE A 9 36.22 19.45 25.18
C ILE A 9 34.70 19.46 25.38
N VAL A 10 33.99 20.18 24.51
CA VAL A 10 32.64 19.77 24.16
C VAL A 10 32.88 18.54 23.31
N ALA A 11 32.70 17.38 23.94
CA ALA A 11 32.69 16.11 23.25
C ALA A 11 31.68 16.22 22.11
N VAL A 12 32.19 16.32 20.88
CA VAL A 12 31.45 15.94 19.69
C VAL A 12 31.34 14.42 19.79
N LEU A 13 30.44 13.96 20.66
CA LEU A 13 29.90 12.62 20.54
C LEU A 13 29.13 12.65 19.21
N PRO A 14 29.50 11.84 18.21
CA PRO A 14 28.58 11.62 17.11
C PRO A 14 27.33 11.03 17.75
N PHE A 15 26.25 11.82 17.81
CA PHE A 15 24.92 11.24 17.94
C PHE A 15 24.72 10.46 16.66
N SER A 16 25.03 9.16 16.71
CA SER A 16 24.58 8.22 15.70
C SER A 16 23.06 8.22 15.80
N SER A 17 22.41 9.10 15.03
CA SER A 17 20.99 8.99 14.75
C SER A 17 20.83 7.79 13.82
N GLU A 18 20.82 6.60 14.42
CA GLU A 18 20.38 5.41 13.72
C GLU A 18 18.85 5.41 13.76
N ALA A 19 18.23 5.73 12.64
CA ALA A 19 16.82 5.40 12.45
C ALA A 19 16.69 3.88 12.61
N ARG A 20 15.95 3.45 13.65
CA ARG A 20 15.72 2.03 13.92
C ARG A 20 14.72 1.48 12.91
N GLU A 21 15.06 0.34 12.31
CA GLU A 21 14.18 -0.34 11.38
C GLU A 21 13.02 -1.02 12.13
N GLY A 22 11.78 -0.77 11.72
CA GLY A 22 10.63 -1.53 12.21
C GLY A 22 9.28 -0.91 11.91
N MET A 23 8.28 -1.77 11.71
CA MET A 23 6.87 -1.38 11.65
C MET A 23 6.16 -2.07 12.82
N TRP A 24 5.80 -1.29 13.83
CA TRP A 24 5.38 -1.79 15.13
C TRP A 24 3.86 -1.72 15.28
N LEU A 25 3.24 -2.75 15.87
CA LEU A 25 1.83 -2.71 16.21
C LEU A 25 1.62 -1.72 17.37
N PRO A 26 0.73 -0.72 17.24
CA PRO A 26 0.55 0.28 18.29
C PRO A 26 0.18 -0.29 19.65
N MET A 27 -0.58 -1.40 19.69
CA MET A 27 -0.94 -2.08 20.94
C MET A 27 0.23 -2.74 21.68
N LEU A 28 1.41 -2.86 21.05
CA LEU A 28 2.61 -3.48 21.60
C LEU A 28 3.74 -2.48 21.86
N ILE A 29 3.53 -1.19 21.58
CA ILE A 29 4.57 -0.15 21.73
C ILE A 29 5.05 -0.05 23.18
N ASP A 30 4.14 -0.19 24.15
CA ASP A 30 4.48 -0.14 25.57
C ASP A 30 5.45 -1.26 25.97
N ASP A 31 5.25 -2.46 25.43
CA ASP A 31 6.04 -3.63 25.76
C ASP A 31 7.46 -3.61 25.15
N PHE A 32 7.62 -3.02 23.96
CA PHE A 32 8.84 -3.20 23.17
C PHE A 32 9.56 -1.92 22.73
N ASN A 33 8.87 -0.77 22.64
CA ASN A 33 9.41 0.38 21.89
C ASN A 33 9.44 1.69 22.68
N ILE A 34 8.55 1.89 23.65
CA ILE A 34 8.36 3.21 24.26
C ILE A 34 9.62 3.76 24.94
N GLY A 35 10.40 2.91 25.61
CA GLY A 35 11.66 3.30 26.25
C GLY A 35 12.66 3.85 25.24
N GLU A 36 12.87 3.13 24.13
CA GLU A 36 13.74 3.56 23.04
C GLU A 36 13.23 4.83 22.36
N MET A 37 11.92 4.92 22.10
CA MET A 37 11.30 6.13 21.53
C MET A 37 11.59 7.35 22.41
N GLN A 38 11.48 7.20 23.73
CA GLN A 38 11.73 8.28 24.70
C GLN A 38 13.21 8.69 24.76
N GLU A 39 14.13 7.71 24.67
CA GLU A 39 15.56 7.97 24.52
C GLU A 39 15.88 8.75 23.24
N MET A 40 15.15 8.48 22.15
CA MET A 40 15.26 9.18 20.86
C MET A 40 14.56 10.55 20.85
N GLY A 41 13.89 10.95 21.93
CA GLY A 41 13.28 12.28 22.07
C GLY A 41 11.75 12.31 22.09
N PHE A 42 11.06 11.18 21.95
CA PHE A 42 9.60 11.12 22.11
C PHE A 42 9.19 11.51 23.53
N LYS A 43 8.26 12.45 23.68
CA LYS A 43 7.89 13.00 25.00
C LYS A 43 6.59 12.42 25.56
N LEU A 44 5.87 11.64 24.78
CA LEU A 44 4.57 11.09 25.16
C LEU A 44 4.69 9.64 25.65
N SER A 45 3.58 9.11 26.14
CA SER A 45 3.46 7.74 26.61
C SER A 45 2.97 6.81 25.49
N ALA A 46 3.09 5.49 25.69
CA ALA A 46 2.50 4.50 24.79
C ALA A 46 0.96 4.64 24.73
N ALA A 47 0.32 5.01 25.84
CA ALA A 47 -1.12 5.23 25.90
C ALA A 47 -1.58 6.43 25.05
N ASP A 48 -0.73 7.45 24.87
CA ASP A 48 -1.01 8.56 23.96
C ASP A 48 -1.03 8.09 22.50
N VAL A 49 -0.24 7.06 22.15
CA VAL A 49 -0.22 6.46 20.81
C VAL A 49 -1.42 5.53 20.60
N TYR A 50 -1.67 4.64 21.54
CA TYR A 50 -2.78 3.68 21.49
C TYR A 50 -3.39 3.42 22.87
N ALA A 51 -4.67 3.73 23.01
CA ALA A 51 -5.49 3.32 24.13
C ALA A 51 -6.85 2.78 23.64
N VAL A 52 -7.34 1.71 24.27
CA VAL A 52 -8.67 1.14 23.90
C VAL A 52 -9.81 1.95 24.50
N ASN A 53 -9.65 2.39 25.75
CA ASN A 53 -10.72 3.01 26.55
C ASN A 53 -10.57 4.54 26.71
N ALA A 54 -9.65 5.15 25.97
CA ALA A 54 -9.39 6.59 25.99
C ALA A 54 -9.02 7.05 24.57
N ALA A 55 -9.20 8.34 24.30
CA ALA A 55 -8.74 8.95 23.06
C ALA A 55 -7.21 8.89 22.97
N SER A 56 -6.69 8.53 21.80
CA SER A 56 -5.25 8.44 21.51
C SER A 56 -4.98 8.81 20.05
N MET A 57 -3.71 8.89 19.65
CA MET A 57 -3.32 9.20 18.27
C MET A 57 -3.97 8.26 17.24
N LYS A 58 -4.22 6.99 17.59
CA LYS A 58 -4.93 6.04 16.72
C LYS A 58 -6.27 6.58 16.21
N ASP A 59 -6.96 7.39 17.01
CA ASP A 59 -8.31 7.90 16.69
C ASP A 59 -8.25 9.06 15.69
N ALA A 60 -7.06 9.62 15.45
CA ALA A 60 -6.80 10.62 14.43
C ALA A 60 -6.11 10.03 13.19
N VAL A 61 -5.68 8.77 13.18
CA VAL A 61 -5.08 8.13 12.00
C VAL A 61 -6.16 7.39 11.22
N VAL A 62 -6.25 7.69 9.92
CA VAL A 62 -7.29 7.14 9.06
C VAL A 62 -6.74 6.28 7.94
N ARG A 63 -7.41 5.17 7.64
CA ARG A 63 -7.21 4.44 6.38
C ARG A 63 -8.09 5.10 5.32
N PHE A 64 -7.46 5.73 4.34
CA PHE A 64 -8.12 6.50 3.28
C PHE A 64 -8.26 5.66 2.02
N GLY A 65 -9.51 5.45 1.58
CA GLY A 65 -9.84 4.68 0.39
C GLY A 65 -9.20 3.29 0.38
N ASN A 66 -8.56 2.94 -0.74
CA ASN A 66 -8.07 1.59 -1.03
C ASN A 66 -6.63 1.30 -0.52
N GLY A 67 -6.15 2.02 0.50
CA GLY A 67 -4.88 1.66 1.16
C GLY A 67 -3.95 2.82 1.49
N CYS A 68 -4.36 4.06 1.29
CA CYS A 68 -3.59 5.21 1.76
C CYS A 68 -3.82 5.48 3.25
N THR A 69 -2.95 6.30 3.82
CA THR A 69 -3.10 6.82 5.18
C THR A 69 -3.47 8.30 5.12
N GLY A 70 -4.20 8.78 6.12
CA GLY A 70 -4.39 10.20 6.38
C GLY A 70 -4.44 10.49 7.88
N GLY A 71 -4.51 11.77 8.23
CA GLY A 71 -4.64 12.23 9.61
C GLY A 71 -5.82 13.19 9.78
N VAL A 72 -6.58 13.05 10.86
CA VAL A 72 -7.61 14.03 11.26
C VAL A 72 -6.90 15.21 11.93
N ILE A 73 -7.12 16.41 11.42
CA ILE A 73 -6.42 17.65 11.83
C ILE A 73 -7.37 18.72 12.38
N SER A 74 -8.64 18.38 12.62
CA SER A 74 -9.59 19.28 13.28
C SER A 74 -10.63 18.54 14.11
N ALA A 75 -11.26 19.28 15.03
CA ALA A 75 -12.39 18.79 15.83
C ALA A 75 -13.69 18.57 15.01
N GLU A 76 -13.67 18.86 13.71
CA GLU A 76 -14.82 18.72 12.79
C GLU A 76 -14.46 17.83 11.60
N GLY A 77 -13.64 16.80 11.85
CA GLY A 77 -13.43 15.70 10.91
C GLY A 77 -12.66 16.08 9.65
N LEU A 78 -11.96 17.21 9.64
CA LEU A 78 -11.06 17.57 8.53
C LEU A 78 -9.89 16.60 8.53
N ILE A 79 -9.66 15.95 7.40
CA ILE A 79 -8.56 15.02 7.19
C ILE A 79 -7.58 15.55 6.15
N ILE A 80 -6.30 15.26 6.36
CA ILE A 80 -5.22 15.47 5.40
C ILE A 80 -4.70 14.11 4.92
N THR A 81 -4.48 13.98 3.63
CA THR A 81 -3.83 12.83 2.98
C THR A 81 -2.98 13.33 1.82
N ASN A 82 -2.29 12.45 1.08
CA ASN A 82 -1.53 12.86 -0.09
C ASN A 82 -2.45 13.18 -1.29
N ASN A 83 -2.03 14.10 -2.15
CA ASN A 83 -2.73 14.42 -3.39
C ASN A 83 -2.83 13.19 -4.30
N HIS A 84 -1.75 12.40 -4.43
CA HIS A 84 -1.79 11.19 -5.25
C HIS A 84 -2.76 10.11 -4.71
N CYS A 85 -2.98 10.07 -3.39
CA CYS A 85 -4.00 9.23 -2.77
C CYS A 85 -5.43 9.70 -3.11
N ALA A 86 -5.60 11.01 -3.24
CA ALA A 86 -6.85 11.66 -3.57
C ALA A 86 -7.14 11.73 -5.08
N ASN A 87 -6.14 11.51 -5.94
CA ASN A 87 -6.26 11.69 -7.40
C ASN A 87 -7.49 10.98 -8.00
N SER A 88 -7.73 9.72 -7.63
CA SER A 88 -8.90 8.98 -8.15
C SER A 88 -10.24 9.57 -7.68
N ALA A 89 -10.29 10.11 -6.45
CA ALA A 89 -11.45 10.78 -5.91
C ALA A 89 -11.68 12.14 -6.60
N ILE A 90 -10.62 12.95 -6.77
CA ILE A 90 -10.67 14.26 -7.43
C ILE A 90 -11.04 14.10 -8.91
N GLN A 91 -10.46 13.11 -9.60
CA GLN A 91 -10.76 12.82 -11.00
C GLN A 91 -12.24 12.50 -11.22
N LYS A 92 -12.86 11.69 -10.34
CA LYS A 92 -14.29 11.37 -10.42
C LYS A 92 -15.19 12.60 -10.30
N LEU A 93 -14.74 13.62 -9.57
CA LEU A 93 -15.47 14.88 -9.38
C LEU A 93 -15.20 15.90 -10.49
N SER A 94 -14.14 15.72 -11.25
CA SER A 94 -13.72 16.66 -12.28
C SER A 94 -14.53 16.46 -13.57
N SER A 95 -14.77 17.54 -14.30
CA SER A 95 -15.35 17.54 -15.65
C SER A 95 -14.52 18.42 -16.59
N ILE A 96 -14.94 18.53 -17.86
CA ILE A 96 -14.28 19.46 -18.81
C ILE A 96 -14.45 20.91 -18.34
N GLU A 97 -15.60 21.22 -17.75
CA GLU A 97 -15.95 22.54 -17.23
C GLU A 97 -15.30 22.83 -15.88
N ASN A 98 -15.09 21.79 -15.06
CA ASN A 98 -14.52 21.88 -13.73
C ASN A 98 -13.34 20.92 -13.58
N ASP A 99 -12.17 21.31 -14.07
CA ASP A 99 -10.94 20.51 -13.98
C ASP A 99 -10.20 20.76 -12.66
N TYR A 100 -10.64 20.06 -11.61
CA TYR A 100 -10.03 20.16 -10.28
C TYR A 100 -8.63 19.54 -10.20
N LEU A 101 -8.27 18.63 -11.11
CA LEU A 101 -6.92 18.08 -11.17
C LEU A 101 -5.91 19.16 -11.57
N THR A 102 -6.22 19.91 -12.64
CA THR A 102 -5.33 20.97 -13.12
C THR A 102 -5.40 22.21 -12.24
N ALA A 103 -6.61 22.69 -11.95
CA ALA A 103 -6.81 23.98 -11.28
C ALA A 103 -6.74 23.91 -9.75
N GLY A 104 -6.85 22.71 -9.18
CA GLY A 104 -7.11 22.53 -7.75
C GLY A 104 -8.57 22.82 -7.41
N PHE A 105 -8.89 22.67 -6.13
CA PHE A 105 -10.23 22.91 -5.59
C PHE A 105 -10.11 23.41 -4.16
N TRP A 106 -10.98 24.33 -3.74
CA TRP A 106 -11.08 24.82 -2.37
C TRP A 106 -12.53 25.19 -2.07
N ALA A 107 -13.19 24.44 -1.19
CA ALA A 107 -14.53 24.77 -0.72
C ALA A 107 -14.46 25.97 0.22
N SER A 108 -15.22 27.03 -0.08
CA SER A 108 -15.27 28.24 0.77
C SER A 108 -16.17 28.06 1.99
N SER A 109 -17.07 27.08 1.94
CA SER A 109 -17.96 26.69 3.03
C SER A 109 -18.24 25.18 3.02
N ARG A 110 -18.90 24.68 4.08
CA ARG A 110 -19.24 23.25 4.21
C ARG A 110 -20.22 22.77 3.15
N GLU A 111 -21.07 23.68 2.67
CA GLU A 111 -22.07 23.42 1.65
C GLU A 111 -21.43 23.27 0.25
N GLU A 112 -20.23 23.82 0.04
CA GLU A 112 -19.46 23.70 -1.18
C GLU A 112 -18.58 22.43 -1.22
N GLU A 113 -18.44 21.72 -0.10
CA GLU A 113 -17.65 20.48 -0.04
C GLU A 113 -18.29 19.39 -0.91
N LEU A 114 -17.50 18.78 -1.81
CA LEU A 114 -18.03 17.89 -2.85
C LEU A 114 -18.11 16.43 -2.38
N PRO A 115 -19.30 15.80 -2.34
CA PRO A 115 -19.45 14.39 -1.94
C PRO A 115 -18.74 13.43 -2.90
N ASN A 116 -17.99 12.46 -2.37
CA ASN A 116 -17.28 11.48 -3.20
C ASN A 116 -17.91 10.08 -3.08
N GLU A 117 -18.70 9.69 -4.09
CA GLU A 117 -19.38 8.39 -4.08
C GLU A 117 -18.38 7.21 -4.12
N GLY A 118 -18.55 6.29 -3.17
CA GLY A 118 -17.72 5.09 -3.03
C GLY A 118 -16.37 5.32 -2.34
N LEU A 119 -16.01 6.56 -1.98
CA LEU A 119 -14.85 6.81 -1.12
C LEU A 119 -15.21 6.51 0.33
N THR A 120 -14.35 5.76 1.02
CA THR A 120 -14.51 5.47 2.44
C THR A 120 -13.28 5.87 3.24
N VAL A 121 -13.50 6.15 4.52
CA VAL A 121 -12.44 6.41 5.49
C VAL A 121 -12.68 5.51 6.70
N SER A 122 -11.69 4.70 7.07
CA SER A 122 -11.77 3.80 8.24
C SER A 122 -10.94 4.35 9.41
N ILE A 123 -11.51 4.35 10.61
CA ILE A 123 -10.80 4.68 11.87
C ILE A 123 -10.70 3.41 12.72
N LEU A 124 -9.51 3.12 13.24
CA LEU A 124 -9.26 1.97 14.10
C LEU A 124 -9.86 2.17 15.50
N ARG A 125 -10.82 1.33 15.88
CA ARG A 125 -11.43 1.34 17.21
C ARG A 125 -10.67 0.48 18.20
N SER A 126 -10.29 -0.74 17.84
CA SER A 126 -9.50 -1.61 18.72
C SER A 126 -8.73 -2.68 17.96
N MET A 127 -7.71 -3.22 18.65
CA MET A 127 -6.91 -4.38 18.24
C MET A 127 -6.89 -5.42 19.36
N LYS A 128 -6.84 -6.71 18.98
CA LYS A 128 -6.76 -7.83 19.93
C LYS A 128 -5.99 -9.02 19.36
N ASP A 129 -5.10 -9.62 20.13
CA ASP A 129 -4.52 -10.93 19.79
C ASP A 129 -5.61 -12.01 19.89
N VAL A 130 -5.87 -12.68 18.77
CA VAL A 130 -6.85 -13.77 18.63
C VAL A 130 -6.19 -15.07 18.16
N THR A 131 -4.87 -15.16 18.25
CA THR A 131 -4.07 -16.30 17.76
C THR A 131 -4.60 -17.64 18.27
N ALA A 132 -4.86 -17.75 19.57
CA ALA A 132 -5.36 -18.98 20.18
C ALA A 132 -6.75 -19.38 19.65
N LEU A 133 -7.61 -18.41 19.33
CA LEU A 133 -8.93 -18.66 18.78
C LEU A 133 -8.84 -19.10 17.32
N VAL A 134 -8.00 -18.43 16.52
CA VAL A 134 -7.80 -18.78 15.10
C VAL A 134 -7.18 -20.16 14.94
N LEU A 135 -6.20 -20.51 15.79
CA LEU A 135 -5.51 -21.80 15.75
C LEU A 135 -6.25 -22.91 16.51
N SER A 136 -7.46 -22.65 17.01
CA SER A 136 -8.28 -23.68 17.65
C SER A 136 -8.60 -24.80 16.67
N GLY A 137 -8.31 -26.05 17.07
CA GLY A 137 -8.49 -27.23 16.22
C GLY A 137 -7.42 -27.40 15.13
N VAL A 138 -6.37 -26.58 15.14
CA VAL A 138 -5.23 -26.70 14.23
C VAL A 138 -4.06 -27.39 14.95
N ASN A 139 -3.48 -28.42 14.32
CA ASN A 139 -2.28 -29.10 14.81
C ASN A 139 -1.46 -29.64 13.63
N ASP A 140 -0.23 -30.10 13.92
CA ASP A 140 0.77 -30.48 12.91
C ASP A 140 0.41 -31.76 12.14
N SER A 141 -0.59 -32.52 12.58
CA SER A 141 -1.03 -33.75 11.90
C SER A 141 -2.09 -33.49 10.81
N ILE A 142 -2.64 -32.27 10.74
CA ILE A 142 -3.69 -31.92 9.77
C ILE A 142 -3.04 -31.50 8.45
N ARG A 143 -3.58 -32.01 7.33
CA ARG A 143 -3.15 -31.58 5.99
C ARG A 143 -3.35 -30.07 5.80
N GLU A 144 -2.40 -29.40 5.17
CA GLU A 144 -2.42 -27.95 4.91
C GLU A 144 -3.75 -27.41 4.35
N SER A 145 -4.36 -28.10 3.38
CA SER A 145 -5.64 -27.64 2.82
C SER A 145 -6.80 -27.70 3.82
N ALA A 146 -6.79 -28.67 4.74
CA ALA A 146 -7.76 -28.72 5.84
C ALA A 146 -7.44 -27.66 6.91
N ARG A 147 -6.15 -27.47 7.24
CA ARG A 147 -5.67 -26.41 8.14
C ARG A 147 -6.16 -25.03 7.69
N GLN A 148 -5.97 -24.69 6.42
CA GLN A 148 -6.42 -23.42 5.85
C GLN A 148 -7.94 -23.23 5.94
N ARG A 149 -8.73 -24.28 5.70
CA ARG A 149 -10.20 -24.21 5.84
C ARG A 149 -10.64 -23.97 7.30
N ILE A 150 -10.01 -24.66 8.26
CA ILE A 150 -10.30 -24.46 9.69
C ILE A 150 -9.95 -23.03 10.10
N ILE A 151 -8.76 -22.55 9.73
CA ILE A 151 -8.31 -21.18 10.00
C ILE A 151 -9.29 -20.16 9.40
N ALA A 152 -9.67 -20.31 8.14
CA ALA A 152 -10.63 -19.42 7.48
C ALA A 152 -11.98 -19.40 8.20
N SER A 153 -12.54 -20.56 8.53
CA SER A 153 -13.80 -20.66 9.27
C SER A 153 -13.72 -20.02 10.66
N ASN A 154 -12.60 -20.20 11.38
CA ASN A 154 -12.38 -19.56 12.66
C ASN A 154 -12.28 -18.04 12.53
N ILE A 155 -11.54 -17.55 11.52
CA ILE A 155 -11.42 -16.12 11.20
C ILE A 155 -12.80 -15.49 10.93
N ASP A 156 -13.62 -16.13 10.10
CA ASP A 156 -14.96 -15.65 9.78
C ASP A 156 -15.84 -15.57 11.04
N SER A 157 -15.81 -16.62 11.86
CA SER A 157 -16.57 -16.66 13.12
C SER A 157 -16.12 -15.57 14.10
N ILE A 158 -14.82 -15.39 14.30
CA ILE A 158 -14.25 -14.39 15.21
C ILE A 158 -14.61 -12.98 14.74
N SER A 159 -14.44 -12.70 13.44
CA SER A 159 -14.71 -11.38 12.85
C SER A 159 -16.19 -11.02 12.99
N ASN A 160 -17.09 -11.93 12.61
CA ASN A 160 -18.54 -11.70 12.69
C ASN A 160 -19.02 -11.53 14.14
N ASN A 161 -18.48 -12.31 15.08
CA ASN A 161 -18.87 -12.19 16.49
C ASN A 161 -18.35 -10.89 17.13
N ALA A 162 -17.19 -10.37 16.71
CA ALA A 162 -16.61 -9.16 17.28
C ALA A 162 -17.44 -7.90 17.04
N VAL A 163 -18.22 -7.86 15.97
CA VAL A 163 -19.06 -6.71 15.57
C VAL A 163 -20.53 -7.05 15.49
N LYS A 164 -20.94 -8.18 16.07
CA LYS A 164 -22.34 -8.60 16.09
C LYS A 164 -23.19 -7.52 16.76
N ASP A 165 -24.26 -7.11 16.09
CA ASP A 165 -25.19 -6.06 16.53
C ASP A 165 -24.54 -4.66 16.65
N LEU A 166 -23.37 -4.44 16.06
CA LEU A 166 -22.65 -3.17 15.98
C LEU A 166 -22.55 -2.70 14.52
N HIS A 167 -22.31 -1.40 14.31
CA HIS A 167 -22.10 -0.79 12.99
C HIS A 167 -20.63 -0.85 12.52
N TYR A 168 -19.78 -1.52 13.28
CA TYR A 168 -18.35 -1.65 12.99
C TYR A 168 -18.06 -2.77 12.00
N GLN A 169 -16.86 -2.71 11.42
CA GLN A 169 -16.29 -3.81 10.62
C GLN A 169 -15.12 -4.43 11.37
N ALA A 170 -15.01 -5.76 11.32
CA ALA A 170 -13.91 -6.50 11.91
C ALA A 170 -13.16 -7.29 10.85
N VAL A 171 -11.84 -7.30 10.95
CA VAL A 171 -10.96 -8.13 10.13
C VAL A 171 -9.94 -8.81 11.03
N VAL A 172 -9.64 -10.08 10.75
CA VAL A 172 -8.54 -10.80 11.41
C VAL A 172 -7.42 -10.96 10.40
N GLU A 173 -6.25 -10.41 10.72
CA GLU A 173 -5.09 -10.43 9.84
C GLU A 173 -3.99 -11.35 10.39
N PRO A 174 -3.35 -12.16 9.54
CA PRO A 174 -2.19 -12.95 9.91
C PRO A 174 -0.93 -12.08 10.02
N PHE A 175 -0.18 -12.28 11.09
CA PHE A 175 1.13 -11.67 11.33
C PHE A 175 2.20 -12.77 11.40
N TYR A 176 3.44 -12.39 11.07
CA TYR A 176 4.60 -13.29 11.07
C TYR A 176 4.34 -14.59 10.28
N SER A 177 3.85 -14.46 9.03
CA SER A 177 3.49 -15.61 8.17
C SER A 177 2.47 -16.58 8.78
N GLY A 178 1.53 -16.07 9.58
CA GLY A 178 0.47 -16.87 10.21
C GLY A 178 0.85 -17.49 11.56
N ASN A 179 1.95 -17.06 12.18
CA ASN A 179 2.30 -17.45 13.55
C ASN A 179 1.49 -16.68 14.60
N ARG A 180 0.97 -15.50 14.26
CA ARG A 180 0.08 -14.69 15.10
C ARG A 180 -1.10 -14.20 14.29
N TYR A 181 -2.21 -13.94 14.97
CA TYR A 181 -3.41 -13.37 14.36
C TYR A 181 -3.96 -12.26 15.25
N TYR A 182 -4.22 -11.12 14.64
CA TYR A 182 -4.77 -9.97 15.34
C TYR A 182 -6.10 -9.58 14.70
N LEU A 183 -7.11 -9.37 15.56
CA LEU A 183 -8.41 -8.81 15.21
C LEU A 183 -8.29 -7.29 15.24
N PHE A 184 -8.76 -6.63 14.19
CA PHE A 184 -8.88 -5.18 14.06
C PHE A 184 -10.35 -4.81 13.90
N VAL A 185 -10.85 -3.92 14.74
CA VAL A 185 -12.21 -3.37 14.65
C VAL A 185 -12.14 -1.93 14.15
N TYR A 186 -12.85 -1.64 13.08
CA TYR A 186 -12.90 -0.34 12.42
C TYR A 186 -14.31 0.24 12.43
N GLU A 187 -14.39 1.57 12.50
CA GLU A 187 -15.57 2.29 12.04
C GLU A 187 -15.30 2.84 10.64
N VAL A 188 -16.21 2.56 9.71
CA VAL A 188 -16.02 2.87 8.28
C VAL A 188 -17.03 3.93 7.86
N PHE A 189 -16.54 5.16 7.71
CA PHE A 189 -17.31 6.31 7.24
C PHE A 189 -17.38 6.32 5.72
N LYS A 190 -18.56 6.67 5.19
CA LYS A 190 -18.85 6.59 3.76
C LYS A 190 -19.26 7.93 3.14
N ASP A 191 -19.63 8.92 3.95
CA ASP A 191 -19.86 10.30 3.50
C ASP A 191 -18.55 11.09 3.67
N ILE A 192 -17.72 11.07 2.63
CA ILE A 192 -16.42 11.72 2.60
C ILE A 192 -16.44 12.78 1.51
N ARG A 193 -16.19 14.04 1.87
CA ARG A 193 -16.32 15.17 0.97
C ARG A 193 -14.98 15.84 0.71
N LEU A 194 -14.70 16.21 -0.54
CA LEU A 194 -13.51 16.95 -0.90
C LEU A 194 -13.64 18.38 -0.36
N VAL A 195 -12.62 18.84 0.38
CA VAL A 195 -12.54 20.18 0.95
C VAL A 195 -11.54 21.02 0.18
N GLY A 196 -10.38 20.45 -0.14
CA GLY A 196 -9.36 21.18 -0.85
C GLY A 196 -8.30 20.30 -1.49
N ALA A 197 -7.81 20.69 -2.65
CA ALA A 197 -6.67 20.09 -3.32
C ALA A 197 -5.87 21.18 -4.03
N PRO A 198 -4.53 21.18 -3.92
CA PRO A 198 -3.71 22.10 -4.68
C PRO A 198 -3.79 21.79 -6.19
N PRO A 199 -3.49 22.75 -7.07
CA PRO A 199 -3.35 22.47 -8.50
C PRO A 199 -2.25 21.44 -8.76
N ALA A 200 -2.35 20.68 -9.86
CA ALA A 200 -1.35 19.68 -10.26
C ALA A 200 0.09 20.23 -10.26
N GLY A 201 0.29 21.49 -10.65
CA GLY A 201 1.59 22.16 -10.62
C GLY A 201 2.23 22.30 -9.23
N ILE A 202 1.48 22.01 -8.16
CA ILE A 202 1.96 21.96 -6.76
C ILE A 202 1.85 20.51 -6.25
N GLY A 203 0.68 19.90 -6.38
CA GLY A 203 0.36 18.57 -5.86
C GLY A 203 1.14 17.42 -6.50
N ASP A 204 1.63 17.63 -7.73
CA ASP A 204 2.47 16.69 -8.49
C ASP A 204 3.66 17.43 -9.13
N PHE A 205 4.17 18.48 -8.45
CA PHE A 205 5.35 19.21 -8.91
C PHE A 205 6.55 18.26 -9.10
N GLY A 206 7.21 18.38 -10.25
CA GLY A 206 8.30 17.48 -10.69
C GLY A 206 7.80 16.19 -11.36
N GLY A 207 6.53 15.83 -11.14
CA GLY A 207 5.86 14.66 -11.71
C GLY A 207 6.73 13.41 -11.65
N GLU A 208 6.74 12.67 -12.75
CA GLU A 208 7.49 11.43 -12.86
C GLU A 208 9.02 11.66 -12.77
N SER A 209 9.55 12.83 -13.15
CA SER A 209 11.00 13.09 -13.10
C SER A 209 11.54 13.10 -11.68
N ASP A 210 10.76 13.67 -10.75
CA ASP A 210 11.14 13.77 -9.34
C ASP A 210 10.70 12.53 -8.53
N ASN A 211 9.91 11.63 -9.12
CA ASN A 211 9.45 10.41 -8.44
C ASN A 211 10.66 9.58 -7.94
N TRP A 212 10.63 9.18 -6.66
CA TRP A 212 11.74 8.55 -5.93
C TRP A 212 13.04 9.36 -5.76
N MET A 213 13.02 10.67 -6.04
CA MET A 213 14.19 11.55 -5.93
C MET A 213 14.16 12.46 -4.70
N TRP A 214 15.37 12.77 -4.20
CA TRP A 214 15.67 13.84 -3.25
C TRP A 214 16.84 14.67 -3.82
N PRO A 215 16.85 16.03 -3.72
CA PRO A 215 15.87 16.92 -3.08
C PRO A 215 14.47 16.87 -3.69
N ARG A 216 13.44 17.17 -2.89
CA ARG A 216 12.03 17.15 -3.33
C ARG A 216 11.29 18.42 -2.93
N HIS A 217 10.43 18.91 -3.82
CA HIS A 217 9.69 20.17 -3.65
C HIS A 217 8.18 20.03 -3.96
N THR A 218 7.63 18.82 -3.90
CA THR A 218 6.22 18.53 -4.19
C THR A 218 5.33 18.84 -2.97
N GLY A 219 4.28 19.65 -3.16
CA GLY A 219 3.24 19.89 -2.16
C GLY A 219 2.15 18.81 -2.20
N ASP A 220 2.54 17.56 -1.97
CA ASP A 220 1.68 16.37 -2.15
C ASP A 220 0.67 16.19 -0.99
N PHE A 221 -0.38 17.00 -0.98
CA PHE A 221 -1.46 16.91 0.00
C PHE A 221 -2.85 17.19 -0.60
N ALA A 222 -3.89 16.65 0.03
CA ALA A 222 -5.29 16.98 -0.22
C ALA A 222 -6.09 16.93 1.10
N LEU A 223 -7.19 17.66 1.14
CA LEU A 223 -8.06 17.82 2.29
C LEU A 223 -9.46 17.28 1.98
N PHE A 224 -9.96 16.46 2.89
CA PHE A 224 -11.34 15.96 2.87
C PHE A 224 -11.98 16.15 4.24
N ARG A 225 -13.29 15.97 4.33
CA ARG A 225 -14.00 15.95 5.61
C ARG A 225 -14.84 14.68 5.73
N ILE A 226 -14.80 14.10 6.92
CA ILE A 226 -15.66 13.00 7.31
C ILE A 226 -17.01 13.57 7.78
N TYR A 227 -18.10 13.07 7.22
CA TYR A 227 -19.46 13.35 7.66
C TYR A 227 -20.07 12.11 8.33
N ALA A 228 -20.98 12.36 9.27
CA ALA A 228 -21.61 11.34 10.11
C ALA A 228 -23.10 11.67 10.33
N ASP A 229 -23.86 10.69 10.83
CA ASP A 229 -25.23 10.92 11.29
C ASP A 229 -25.28 11.87 12.51
N GLU A 230 -26.47 12.27 12.92
CA GLU A 230 -26.67 13.14 14.10
C GLU A 230 -26.14 12.53 15.41
N SER A 231 -25.96 11.21 15.44
CA SER A 231 -25.37 10.46 16.55
C SER A 231 -23.85 10.29 16.44
N ASN A 232 -23.21 10.99 15.49
CA ASN A 232 -21.78 10.96 15.20
C ASN A 232 -21.26 9.56 14.76
N ARG A 233 -22.13 8.74 14.15
CA ARG A 233 -21.81 7.42 13.61
C ARG A 233 -21.66 7.46 12.11
N ALA A 234 -20.90 6.51 11.57
CA ALA A 234 -20.82 6.28 10.14
C ALA A 234 -22.20 6.11 9.48
N ALA A 235 -22.43 6.85 8.40
CA ALA A 235 -23.63 6.78 7.59
C ALA A 235 -23.28 6.90 6.10
N ASP A 236 -24.19 6.45 5.24
CA ASP A 236 -24.13 6.77 3.81
C ASP A 236 -24.36 8.28 3.61
N PHE A 237 -24.07 8.79 2.41
CA PHE A 237 -24.27 10.21 2.09
C PHE A 237 -25.70 10.67 2.37
N SER A 238 -25.82 11.76 3.12
CA SER A 238 -27.06 12.51 3.29
C SER A 238 -26.76 14.01 3.32
N PRO A 239 -27.59 14.85 2.67
CA PRO A 239 -27.52 16.30 2.83
C PRO A 239 -27.64 16.77 4.28
N THR A 240 -28.24 15.97 5.16
CA THR A 240 -28.42 16.29 6.59
C THR A 240 -27.30 15.76 7.50
N ASN A 241 -26.34 15.00 6.96
CA ASN A 241 -25.20 14.56 7.75
C ASN A 241 -24.39 15.78 8.22
N VAL A 242 -23.76 15.65 9.38
CA VAL A 242 -22.96 16.71 10.00
C VAL A 242 -21.48 16.32 10.04
N PRO A 243 -20.56 17.31 10.12
CA PRO A 243 -19.15 17.03 10.31
C PRO A 243 -18.89 16.08 11.50
N TYR A 244 -18.13 15.02 11.25
CA TYR A 244 -17.74 14.05 12.26
C TYR A 244 -16.91 14.73 13.35
N LYS A 245 -17.25 14.46 14.61
CA LYS A 245 -16.49 14.88 15.78
C LYS A 245 -15.57 13.74 16.21
N PRO A 246 -14.26 13.82 15.92
CA PRO A 246 -13.33 12.74 16.26
C PRO A 246 -13.03 12.73 17.75
N ALA A 247 -12.65 11.57 18.28
CA ALA A 247 -12.18 11.45 19.66
C ALA A 247 -10.82 12.14 19.87
N HIS A 248 -10.00 12.22 18.81
CA HIS A 248 -8.71 12.91 18.79
C HIS A 248 -8.47 13.55 17.41
N HIS A 249 -7.68 14.61 17.35
CA HIS A 249 -7.16 15.17 16.11
C HIS A 249 -5.75 15.70 16.35
N PHE A 250 -4.90 15.66 15.31
CA PHE A 250 -3.54 16.14 15.39
C PHE A 250 -3.49 17.68 15.36
N PRO A 251 -2.84 18.33 16.34
CA PRO A 251 -2.44 19.71 16.18
C PRO A 251 -1.34 19.81 15.11
N VAL A 252 -1.36 20.91 14.34
CA VAL A 252 -0.32 21.18 13.34
C VAL A 252 0.68 22.17 13.92
N SER A 253 1.94 21.75 14.04
CA SER A 253 3.02 22.63 14.50
C SER A 253 3.36 23.68 13.45
N LEU A 254 3.64 24.91 13.91
CA LEU A 254 4.17 26.00 13.09
C LEU A 254 5.66 26.27 13.36
N GLU A 255 6.30 25.46 14.20
CA GLU A 255 7.69 25.65 14.64
C GLU A 255 8.71 25.15 13.61
N GLY A 256 8.28 24.37 12.61
CA GLY A 256 9.16 23.73 11.63
C GLY A 256 9.72 22.40 12.12
N VAL A 257 10.79 21.93 11.47
CA VAL A 257 11.53 20.72 11.82
C VAL A 257 13.03 20.97 11.63
N GLU A 258 13.85 20.41 12.51
CA GLU A 258 15.31 20.49 12.45
C GLU A 258 15.95 19.09 12.33
N GLU A 259 17.21 19.05 11.92
CA GLU A 259 17.97 17.80 11.87
C GLU A 259 18.13 17.23 13.29
N GLY A 260 17.75 15.96 13.47
CA GLY A 260 17.80 15.28 14.76
C GLY A 260 16.49 15.30 15.55
N ASP A 261 15.45 15.99 15.07
CA ASP A 261 14.12 15.92 15.67
C ASP A 261 13.54 14.50 15.58
N PHE A 262 12.87 14.08 16.66
CA PHE A 262 12.16 12.81 16.68
C PHE A 262 10.96 12.86 15.72
N ALA A 263 10.90 11.90 14.80
CA ALA A 263 9.76 11.71 13.90
C ALA A 263 9.18 10.30 14.05
N MET A 264 7.85 10.23 14.18
CA MET A 264 7.09 8.98 14.17
C MET A 264 6.01 9.06 13.11
N VAL A 265 5.89 7.99 12.32
CA VAL A 265 4.84 7.84 11.31
C VAL A 265 3.90 6.71 11.72
N LEU A 266 2.61 7.02 11.82
CA LEU A 266 1.54 6.05 12.03
C LEU A 266 0.78 5.89 10.71
N GLY A 267 0.57 4.65 10.28
CA GLY A 267 -0.16 4.38 9.05
C GLY A 267 -0.40 2.89 8.79
N PHE A 268 -0.83 2.59 7.58
CA PHE A 268 -1.25 1.25 7.16
C PHE A 268 -0.32 0.67 6.08
N PRO A 269 0.93 0.31 6.42
CA PRO A 269 1.82 -0.32 5.45
C PRO A 269 1.23 -1.66 5.00
N ALA A 270 1.13 -1.85 3.68
CA ALA A 270 0.42 -3.00 3.12
C ALA A 270 1.22 -4.32 3.23
N LYS A 271 2.47 -4.33 2.76
CA LYS A 271 3.29 -5.55 2.72
C LYS A 271 4.77 -5.24 2.80
N THR A 272 5.47 -6.01 3.62
CA THR A 272 6.93 -6.09 3.62
C THR A 272 7.38 -7.54 3.52
N SER A 273 8.67 -7.76 3.27
CA SER A 273 9.23 -9.11 3.14
C SER A 273 10.62 -9.16 3.79
N GLN A 274 10.73 -8.62 5.00
CA GLN A 274 12.02 -8.46 5.69
C GLN A 274 12.68 -9.79 6.11
N TYR A 275 11.87 -10.83 6.34
CA TYR A 275 12.33 -12.14 6.83
C TYR A 275 12.50 -13.19 5.72
N VAL A 276 12.55 -12.77 4.45
CA VAL A 276 12.80 -13.69 3.34
C VAL A 276 14.24 -14.19 3.35
N PRO A 277 14.50 -15.44 2.89
CA PRO A 277 15.86 -15.96 2.82
C PRO A 277 16.67 -15.28 1.71
N SER A 278 17.99 -15.43 1.76
CA SER A 278 18.94 -14.95 0.73
C SER A 278 18.56 -15.42 -0.68
N TYR A 279 18.00 -16.63 -0.79
CA TYR A 279 17.50 -17.19 -2.05
C TYR A 279 16.38 -16.36 -2.69
N HIS A 280 15.53 -15.71 -1.87
CA HIS A 280 14.49 -14.81 -2.37
C HIS A 280 15.10 -13.55 -2.97
N VAL A 281 16.03 -12.93 -2.23
CA VAL A 281 16.72 -11.72 -2.65
C VAL A 281 17.47 -11.97 -3.95
N SER A 282 18.20 -13.09 -4.03
CA SER A 282 18.94 -13.50 -5.23
C SER A 282 18.01 -13.76 -6.42
N MET A 283 16.89 -14.48 -6.21
CA MET A 283 15.89 -14.69 -7.28
C MET A 283 15.37 -13.36 -7.85
N LEU A 284 15.08 -12.38 -6.99
CA LEU A 284 14.62 -11.08 -7.45
C LEU A 284 15.73 -10.28 -8.14
N ALA A 285 16.89 -10.15 -7.50
CA ALA A 285 17.99 -9.29 -7.96
C ALA A 285 18.70 -9.82 -9.21
N ASP A 286 18.85 -11.14 -9.33
CA ASP A 286 19.68 -11.77 -10.36
C ASP A 286 18.89 -12.30 -11.55
N LEU A 287 17.58 -12.55 -11.37
CA LEU A 287 16.74 -13.15 -12.41
C LEU A 287 15.51 -12.31 -12.73
N VAL A 288 14.62 -12.09 -11.75
CA VAL A 288 13.28 -11.54 -12.03
C VAL A 288 13.36 -10.06 -12.40
N TYR A 289 13.87 -9.21 -11.52
CA TYR A 289 13.87 -7.77 -11.77
C TYR A 289 14.69 -7.36 -12.99
N PRO A 290 15.89 -7.91 -13.28
CA PRO A 290 16.61 -7.58 -14.51
C PRO A 290 15.77 -7.80 -15.77
N LYS A 291 15.08 -8.93 -15.87
CA LYS A 291 14.21 -9.25 -17.01
C LYS A 291 12.99 -8.37 -17.10
N MET A 292 12.36 -8.08 -15.97
CA MET A 292 11.19 -7.19 -15.92
C MET A 292 11.55 -5.74 -16.25
N ILE A 293 12.74 -5.29 -15.87
CA ILE A 293 13.29 -3.99 -16.25
C ILE A 293 13.51 -3.94 -17.77
N GLU A 294 14.14 -4.97 -18.35
CA GLU A 294 14.39 -5.08 -19.80
C GLU A 294 13.08 -4.91 -20.60
N LEU A 295 12.03 -5.66 -20.23
CA LEU A 295 10.73 -5.58 -20.90
C LEU A 295 10.07 -4.21 -20.77
N ARG A 296 10.16 -3.57 -19.59
CA ARG A 296 9.54 -2.26 -19.38
C ARG A 296 10.32 -1.13 -20.04
N ASP A 297 11.65 -1.23 -20.13
CA ASP A 297 12.48 -0.31 -20.88
C ASP A 297 12.02 -0.26 -22.34
N ALA A 298 11.91 -1.42 -22.98
CA ALA A 298 11.41 -1.51 -24.36
C ALA A 298 9.99 -0.94 -24.54
N LYS A 299 9.08 -1.20 -23.59
CA LYS A 299 7.72 -0.62 -23.61
C LYS A 299 7.75 0.90 -23.53
N LEU A 300 8.54 1.45 -22.62
CA LEU A 300 8.66 2.89 -22.42
C LEU A 300 9.29 3.54 -23.65
N ASP A 301 10.36 2.97 -24.21
CA ASP A 301 10.99 3.44 -25.45
C ASP A 301 10.01 3.48 -26.64
N ILE A 302 9.11 2.50 -26.75
CA ILE A 302 8.05 2.52 -27.76
C ILE A 302 7.06 3.65 -27.45
N MET A 303 6.52 3.72 -26.22
CA MET A 303 5.56 4.75 -25.84
C MET A 303 6.11 6.16 -26.06
N ASP A 304 7.34 6.42 -25.62
CA ASP A 304 8.00 7.72 -25.69
C ASP A 304 8.14 8.23 -27.12
N ARG A 305 8.57 7.38 -28.05
CA ARG A 305 8.66 7.74 -29.48
C ARG A 305 7.34 8.22 -30.06
N HIS A 306 6.22 7.61 -29.67
CA HIS A 306 4.89 8.02 -30.16
C HIS A 306 4.37 9.25 -29.40
N ILE A 307 4.63 9.34 -28.09
CA ILE A 307 4.26 10.48 -27.23
C ILE A 307 4.95 11.77 -27.69
N GLU A 308 6.22 11.71 -28.08
CA GLU A 308 6.99 12.87 -28.58
C GLU A 308 6.46 13.42 -29.90
N GLN A 309 5.81 12.57 -30.71
CA GLN A 309 5.36 12.91 -32.06
C GLN A 309 3.92 13.39 -32.14
N ASP A 310 3.06 13.03 -31.17
CA ASP A 310 1.63 13.31 -31.22
C ASP A 310 1.07 13.73 -29.84
N GLN A 311 0.57 14.97 -29.76
CA GLN A 311 -0.05 15.53 -28.56
C GLN A 311 -1.28 14.74 -28.11
N LYS A 312 -2.07 14.17 -29.03
CA LYS A 312 -3.20 13.32 -28.69
C LYS A 312 -2.72 12.03 -28.01
N ILE A 313 -1.70 11.39 -28.56
CA ILE A 313 -1.09 10.19 -27.96
C ILE A 313 -0.54 10.52 -26.58
N ARG A 314 0.16 11.65 -26.42
CA ARG A 314 0.64 12.10 -25.11
C ARG A 314 -0.48 12.16 -24.08
N LEU A 315 -1.65 12.68 -24.44
CA LEU A 315 -2.80 12.72 -23.53
C LEU A 315 -3.39 11.32 -23.26
N GLN A 316 -3.55 10.49 -24.30
CA GLN A 316 -4.10 9.14 -24.19
C GLN A 316 -3.20 8.17 -23.39
N TYR A 317 -1.87 8.31 -23.51
CA TYR A 317 -0.90 7.38 -22.92
C TYR A 317 -0.25 7.88 -21.63
N ALA A 318 -0.46 9.12 -21.20
CA ALA A 318 0.18 9.68 -20.00
C ALA A 318 0.03 8.78 -18.75
N ALA A 319 -1.20 8.38 -18.42
CA ALA A 319 -1.46 7.52 -17.26
C ALA A 319 -0.85 6.11 -17.41
N LYS A 320 -0.93 5.55 -18.62
CA LYS A 320 -0.39 4.22 -18.93
C LYS A 320 1.14 4.20 -18.84
N HIS A 321 1.79 5.21 -19.43
CA HIS A 321 3.22 5.42 -19.36
C HIS A 321 3.68 5.57 -17.90
N SER A 322 3.03 6.44 -17.10
CA SER A 322 3.36 6.63 -15.69
C SER A 322 3.25 5.32 -14.88
N ALA A 323 2.22 4.51 -15.11
CA ALA A 323 2.06 3.22 -14.45
C ALA A 323 3.20 2.21 -14.79
N VAL A 324 3.67 2.20 -16.05
CA VAL A 324 4.82 1.37 -16.46
C VAL A 324 6.11 1.90 -15.84
N ALA A 325 6.35 3.22 -15.96
CA ALA A 325 7.54 3.92 -15.49
C ALA A 325 7.75 3.80 -13.97
N ASN A 326 6.67 3.89 -13.18
CA ASN A 326 6.75 3.83 -11.73
C ASN A 326 7.36 2.49 -11.22
N SER A 327 6.82 1.33 -11.63
CA SER A 327 7.42 0.06 -11.19
C SER A 327 8.78 -0.21 -11.84
N PHE A 328 9.01 0.28 -13.07
CA PHE A 328 10.33 0.21 -13.72
C PHE A 328 11.40 0.93 -12.89
N LYS A 329 11.15 2.17 -12.47
CA LYS A 329 12.05 2.93 -11.60
C LYS A 329 12.20 2.29 -10.24
N ARG A 330 11.10 1.83 -9.62
CA ARG A 330 11.14 1.09 -8.36
C ARG A 330 12.09 -0.11 -8.45
N TRP A 331 11.95 -0.97 -9.45
CA TRP A 331 12.81 -2.15 -9.58
C TRP A 331 14.27 -1.79 -9.86
N LYS A 332 14.55 -0.74 -10.66
CA LYS A 332 15.91 -0.24 -10.85
C LYS A 332 16.52 0.27 -9.54
N GLY A 333 15.74 1.00 -8.75
CA GLY A 333 16.12 1.47 -7.42
C GLY A 333 16.38 0.32 -6.44
N GLU A 334 15.47 -0.65 -6.35
CA GLU A 334 15.59 -1.84 -5.50
C GLU A 334 16.81 -2.67 -5.86
N ILE A 335 17.03 -3.01 -7.14
CA ILE A 335 18.25 -3.74 -7.56
C ILE A 335 19.51 -2.95 -7.16
N ARG A 336 19.53 -1.63 -7.43
CA ARG A 336 20.68 -0.80 -7.11
C ARG A 336 20.97 -0.81 -5.62
N GLY A 337 19.94 -0.63 -4.79
CA GLY A 337 20.04 -0.69 -3.33
C GLY A 337 20.53 -2.05 -2.84
N LEU A 338 19.92 -3.14 -3.33
CA LEU A 338 20.32 -4.51 -2.99
C LEU A 338 21.79 -4.79 -3.36
N LYS A 339 22.26 -4.31 -4.51
CA LYS A 339 23.66 -4.46 -4.91
C LYS A 339 24.62 -3.61 -4.08
N MET A 340 24.27 -2.35 -3.83
CA MET A 340 25.10 -1.43 -3.05
C MET A 340 25.28 -1.87 -1.60
N LEU A 341 24.26 -2.51 -1.03
CA LEU A 341 24.26 -2.99 0.35
C LEU A 341 24.63 -4.46 0.48
N GLU A 342 24.99 -5.14 -0.62
CA GLU A 342 25.26 -6.59 -0.61
C GLU A 342 24.09 -7.36 0.07
N GLY A 343 22.86 -7.04 -0.32
CA GLY A 343 21.65 -7.47 0.40
C GLY A 343 21.46 -8.99 0.44
N ALA A 344 21.92 -9.71 -0.58
CA ALA A 344 21.90 -11.18 -0.58
C ALA A 344 22.91 -11.74 0.43
N GLU A 345 24.12 -11.17 0.47
CA GLU A 345 25.20 -11.51 1.38
C GLU A 345 24.83 -11.19 2.83
N MET A 346 24.19 -10.03 3.08
CA MET A 346 23.64 -9.69 4.40
C MET A 346 22.65 -10.77 4.90
N LYS A 347 21.78 -11.29 4.03
CA LYS A 347 20.88 -12.40 4.39
C LYS A 347 21.64 -13.70 4.61
N GLN A 348 22.68 -14.00 3.82
CA GLN A 348 23.52 -15.18 4.05
C GLN A 348 24.25 -15.12 5.39
N GLN A 349 24.74 -13.93 5.79
CA GLN A 349 25.36 -13.72 7.09
C GLN A 349 24.34 -13.94 8.23
N TYR A 350 23.13 -13.41 8.08
CA TYR A 350 22.03 -13.68 9.01
C TYR A 350 21.71 -15.18 9.10
N GLU A 351 21.66 -15.88 7.96
CA GLU A 351 21.44 -17.33 7.88
C GLU A 351 22.58 -18.15 8.53
N ALA A 352 23.82 -17.68 8.45
CA ALA A 352 24.96 -18.29 9.16
C ALA A 352 24.80 -18.16 10.69
N GLY A 353 24.32 -17.01 11.15
CA GLY A 353 23.92 -16.81 12.56
C GLY A 353 22.79 -17.76 12.97
N PHE A 354 21.76 -17.90 12.14
CA PHE A 354 20.67 -18.86 12.34
C PHE A 354 21.20 -20.30 12.45
N ASN A 355 22.12 -20.73 11.58
CA ASN A 355 22.72 -22.06 11.66
C ASN A 355 23.53 -22.27 12.95
N THR A 356 24.20 -21.23 13.44
CA THR A 356 24.91 -21.29 14.73
C THR A 356 23.92 -21.49 15.88
N TRP A 357 22.83 -20.72 15.89
CA TRP A 357 21.74 -20.85 16.86
C TRP A 357 21.00 -22.20 16.77
N LEU A 358 20.85 -22.73 15.57
CA LEU A 358 20.26 -24.04 15.30
C LEU A 358 21.12 -25.16 15.88
N ASN A 359 22.43 -25.12 15.62
CA ASN A 359 23.38 -26.17 16.02
C ASN A 359 23.72 -26.15 17.51
N SER A 360 23.33 -25.11 18.26
CA SER A 360 23.54 -25.05 19.70
C SER A 360 22.57 -25.93 20.50
N ASP A 361 21.53 -26.49 19.88
CA ASP A 361 20.50 -27.29 20.54
C ASP A 361 19.96 -28.37 19.61
N SER A 362 20.12 -29.64 20.00
CA SER A 362 19.65 -30.79 19.23
C SER A 362 18.14 -30.76 18.97
N MET A 363 17.33 -30.18 19.86
CA MET A 363 15.89 -30.06 19.65
C MET A 363 15.56 -29.08 18.51
N ARG A 364 16.33 -28.00 18.37
CA ARG A 364 16.15 -27.05 17.26
C ARG A 364 16.51 -27.67 15.93
N ILE A 365 17.55 -28.51 15.88
CA ILE A 365 17.92 -29.25 14.68
C ILE A 365 16.75 -30.13 14.22
N VAL A 366 16.10 -30.85 15.15
CA VAL A 366 14.94 -31.69 14.84
C VAL A 366 13.78 -30.85 14.29
N SER A 367 13.50 -29.69 14.88
CA SER A 367 12.36 -28.85 14.47
C SER A 367 12.61 -28.01 13.20
N TYR A 368 13.84 -27.53 12.98
CA TYR A 368 14.12 -26.46 12.02
C TYR A 368 15.29 -26.76 11.07
N GLY A 369 16.02 -27.86 11.25
CA GLY A 369 17.29 -28.11 10.58
C GLY A 369 17.22 -28.18 9.04
N ASN A 370 16.03 -28.45 8.50
CA ASN A 370 15.82 -28.56 7.07
C ASN A 370 15.44 -27.24 6.38
N ILE A 371 15.08 -26.18 7.12
CA ILE A 371 14.45 -24.96 6.56
C ILE A 371 15.30 -24.34 5.44
N LEU A 372 16.59 -24.06 5.68
CA LEU A 372 17.44 -23.43 4.67
C LEU A 372 17.71 -24.35 3.46
N GLY A 373 17.82 -25.65 3.70
CA GLY A 373 17.98 -26.65 2.64
C GLY A 373 16.73 -26.78 1.77
N GLU A 374 15.55 -26.69 2.38
CA GLU A 374 14.27 -26.67 1.67
C GLU A 374 14.07 -25.36 0.90
N TYR A 375 14.40 -24.21 1.50
CA TYR A 375 14.37 -22.92 0.78
C TYR A 375 15.26 -22.95 -0.45
N SER A 376 16.48 -23.46 -0.36
CA SER A 376 17.38 -23.58 -1.52
C SER A 376 16.72 -24.37 -2.67
N LYS A 377 16.11 -25.52 -2.36
CA LYS A 377 15.42 -26.36 -3.35
C LYS A 377 14.18 -25.68 -3.92
N LEU A 378 13.33 -25.12 -3.05
CA LEU A 378 12.07 -24.49 -3.43
C LEU A 378 12.30 -23.23 -4.26
N TYR A 379 13.22 -22.35 -3.87
CA TYR A 379 13.51 -21.13 -4.63
C TYR A 379 14.12 -21.44 -6.00
N LYS A 380 14.93 -22.50 -6.13
CA LYS A 380 15.44 -22.95 -7.42
C LYS A 380 14.30 -23.36 -8.39
N ALA A 381 13.26 -24.01 -7.87
CA ALA A 381 12.07 -24.33 -8.68
C ALA A 381 11.19 -23.09 -8.91
N LEU A 382 10.89 -22.35 -7.84
CA LEU A 382 10.01 -21.18 -7.82
C LEU A 382 10.49 -20.08 -8.76
N SER A 383 11.80 -19.89 -8.91
CA SER A 383 12.38 -18.87 -9.80
C SER A 383 11.82 -18.92 -11.21
N LYS A 384 11.63 -20.13 -11.76
CA LYS A 384 11.08 -20.34 -13.10
C LYS A 384 9.60 -19.95 -13.18
N TYR A 385 8.81 -20.42 -12.22
CA TYR A 385 7.38 -20.12 -12.17
C TYR A 385 7.11 -18.66 -11.86
N ARG A 386 7.95 -18.04 -11.03
CA ARG A 386 7.85 -16.62 -10.70
C ARG A 386 8.13 -15.76 -11.92
N LEU A 387 9.18 -16.06 -12.68
CA LEU A 387 9.47 -15.34 -13.92
C LEU A 387 8.34 -15.52 -14.95
N ALA A 388 7.87 -16.76 -15.16
CA ALA A 388 6.77 -17.03 -16.08
C ALA A 388 5.48 -16.30 -15.68
N HIS A 389 5.16 -16.27 -14.39
CA HIS A 389 4.04 -15.50 -13.84
C HIS A 389 4.20 -14.01 -14.10
N ASP A 390 5.38 -13.43 -13.84
CA ASP A 390 5.60 -12.00 -14.03
C ASP A 390 5.60 -11.61 -15.53
N TYR A 391 6.09 -12.48 -16.42
CA TYR A 391 5.92 -12.33 -17.87
C TYR A 391 4.46 -12.35 -18.28
N MET A 392 3.67 -13.30 -17.76
CA MET A 392 2.23 -13.34 -18.01
C MET A 392 1.56 -12.03 -17.57
N LEU A 393 1.94 -11.46 -16.42
CA LEU A 393 1.42 -10.16 -15.99
C LEU A 393 1.85 -8.99 -16.91
N GLU A 394 3.02 -9.04 -17.54
CA GLU A 394 3.40 -8.03 -18.55
C GLU A 394 2.66 -8.19 -19.88
N LEU A 395 2.03 -9.34 -20.13
CA LEU A 395 1.18 -9.59 -21.30
C LEU A 395 -0.30 -9.28 -21.04
N ILE A 396 -0.87 -9.77 -19.93
CA ILE A 396 -2.32 -9.71 -19.66
C ILE A 396 -2.69 -8.97 -18.37
N GLY A 397 -1.71 -8.52 -17.59
CA GLY A 397 -1.93 -7.80 -16.34
C GLY A 397 -2.35 -6.35 -16.55
N TYR A 398 -2.31 -5.58 -15.45
CA TYR A 398 -2.80 -4.19 -15.45
C TYR A 398 -2.12 -3.30 -16.51
N THR A 399 -0.81 -3.43 -16.66
CA THR A 399 0.03 -2.74 -17.65
C THR A 399 0.32 -3.60 -18.88
N GLY A 400 -0.46 -4.65 -19.13
CA GLY A 400 -0.25 -5.60 -20.22
C GLY A 400 -0.52 -5.04 -21.62
N ILE A 401 -0.47 -5.93 -22.62
CA ILE A 401 -0.89 -5.64 -23.99
C ILE A 401 -2.39 -5.34 -23.95
N GLU A 402 -2.77 -4.15 -24.40
CA GLU A 402 -4.10 -3.59 -24.25
C GLU A 402 -5.15 -4.46 -24.98
N THR A 403 -4.82 -4.94 -26.17
CA THR A 403 -5.71 -5.83 -26.95
C THR A 403 -5.95 -7.16 -26.24
N LEU A 404 -4.92 -7.79 -25.67
CA LEU A 404 -5.07 -9.08 -24.98
C LEU A 404 -5.87 -8.95 -23.69
N LYS A 405 -5.57 -7.90 -22.92
CA LYS A 405 -6.32 -7.56 -21.71
C LYS A 405 -7.80 -7.28 -22.01
N PHE A 406 -8.08 -6.53 -23.08
CA PHE A 406 -9.44 -6.25 -23.50
C PHE A 406 -10.17 -7.50 -24.00
N ALA A 407 -9.50 -8.39 -24.73
CA ALA A 407 -10.09 -9.68 -25.10
C ALA A 407 -10.45 -10.52 -23.86
N GLY A 408 -9.59 -10.51 -22.83
CA GLY A 408 -9.82 -11.21 -21.57
C GLY A 408 -11.06 -10.73 -20.81
N SER A 409 -11.50 -9.48 -20.97
CA SER A 409 -12.72 -8.99 -20.29
C SER A 409 -13.99 -9.71 -20.77
N PHE A 410 -13.97 -10.36 -21.92
CA PHE A 410 -15.11 -11.12 -22.47
C PHE A 410 -15.25 -12.53 -21.90
N GLU A 411 -14.31 -13.02 -21.07
CA GLU A 411 -14.33 -14.38 -20.52
C GLU A 411 -15.62 -14.69 -19.75
N ARG A 412 -16.10 -13.73 -18.96
CA ARG A 412 -17.37 -13.89 -18.22
C ARG A 412 -18.56 -14.00 -19.16
N LEU A 413 -18.62 -13.18 -20.20
CA LEU A 413 -19.68 -13.26 -21.19
C LEU A 413 -19.66 -14.61 -21.92
N ALA A 414 -18.47 -15.09 -22.31
CA ALA A 414 -18.32 -16.41 -22.92
C ALA A 414 -18.84 -17.51 -21.98
N THR A 415 -18.46 -17.45 -20.70
CA THR A 415 -18.93 -18.41 -19.68
C THR A 415 -20.44 -18.40 -19.50
N LEU A 416 -21.07 -17.22 -19.49
CA LEU A 416 -22.53 -17.08 -19.35
C LEU A 416 -23.28 -17.63 -20.57
N VAL A 417 -22.72 -17.44 -21.77
CA VAL A 417 -23.34 -17.92 -23.03
C VAL A 417 -23.14 -19.42 -23.23
N ASP A 418 -22.04 -19.98 -22.73
CA ASP A 418 -21.71 -21.41 -22.81
C ASP A 418 -22.32 -22.23 -21.66
N ALA A 419 -23.04 -21.61 -20.72
CA ALA A 419 -23.71 -22.29 -19.62
C ALA A 419 -24.82 -23.23 -20.13
N GLU A 420 -25.01 -24.38 -19.46
CA GLU A 420 -26.09 -25.34 -19.81
C GLU A 420 -27.49 -24.70 -19.77
N GLU A 421 -27.69 -23.79 -18.81
CA GLU A 421 -28.85 -22.90 -18.72
C GLU A 421 -28.37 -21.46 -18.80
N VAL A 422 -28.79 -20.74 -19.85
CA VAL A 422 -28.38 -19.35 -20.08
C VAL A 422 -29.30 -18.41 -19.29
N ASP A 423 -28.71 -17.64 -18.38
CA ASP A 423 -29.37 -16.52 -17.70
C ASP A 423 -29.32 -15.29 -18.63
N GLU A 424 -30.42 -15.04 -19.35
CA GLU A 424 -30.52 -13.94 -20.32
C GLU A 424 -30.33 -12.56 -19.67
N ASP A 425 -30.80 -12.37 -18.43
CA ASP A 425 -30.66 -11.10 -17.70
C ASP A 425 -29.19 -10.85 -17.33
N ALA A 426 -28.50 -11.88 -16.83
CA ALA A 426 -27.06 -11.79 -16.54
C ALA A 426 -26.24 -11.50 -17.81
N VAL A 427 -26.60 -12.11 -18.94
CA VAL A 427 -25.96 -11.86 -20.24
C VAL A 427 -26.15 -10.41 -20.70
N GLU A 428 -27.37 -9.87 -20.63
CA GLU A 428 -27.62 -8.48 -21.03
C GLU A 428 -26.92 -7.47 -20.10
N MET A 429 -26.89 -7.73 -18.79
CA MET A 429 -26.14 -6.92 -17.84
C MET A 429 -24.63 -6.92 -18.14
N GLU A 430 -24.06 -8.09 -18.46
CA GLU A 430 -22.65 -8.19 -18.83
C GLU A 430 -22.35 -7.48 -20.17
N LYS A 431 -23.26 -7.57 -21.16
CA LYS A 431 -23.12 -6.81 -22.41
C LYS A 431 -23.12 -5.30 -22.19
N LEU A 432 -24.01 -4.79 -21.31
CA LEU A 432 -24.02 -3.37 -20.95
C LEU A 432 -22.70 -2.96 -20.31
N HIS A 433 -22.20 -3.77 -19.36
CA HIS A 433 -20.90 -3.55 -18.74
C HIS A 433 -19.75 -3.53 -19.76
N LEU A 434 -19.72 -4.48 -20.69
CA LEU A 434 -18.69 -4.56 -21.74
C LEU A 434 -18.75 -3.38 -22.73
N ARG A 435 -19.94 -2.83 -23.02
CA ARG A 435 -20.07 -1.61 -23.83
C ARG A 435 -19.40 -0.42 -23.14
N GLU A 436 -19.68 -0.21 -21.86
CA GLU A 436 -19.03 0.86 -21.09
C GLU A 436 -17.50 0.68 -20.99
N GLN A 437 -17.05 -0.56 -20.81
CA GLN A 437 -15.62 -0.86 -20.82
C GLN A 437 -14.97 -0.60 -22.19
N ALA A 438 -15.66 -0.96 -23.29
CA ALA A 438 -15.18 -0.74 -24.65
C ALA A 438 -15.00 0.75 -24.95
N GLU A 439 -15.97 1.58 -24.56
CA GLU A 439 -15.86 3.04 -24.71
C GLU A 439 -14.64 3.60 -23.98
N LYS A 440 -14.42 3.18 -22.72
CA LYS A 440 -13.25 3.59 -21.93
C LYS A 440 -11.94 3.09 -22.54
N HIS A 441 -11.90 1.85 -23.01
CA HIS A 441 -10.72 1.26 -23.64
C HIS A 441 -10.34 2.02 -24.92
N PHE A 442 -11.27 2.17 -25.86
CA PHE A 442 -10.99 2.78 -27.16
C PHE A 442 -10.78 4.29 -27.09
N LYS A 443 -11.20 4.96 -26.01
CA LYS A 443 -10.88 6.38 -25.77
C LYS A 443 -9.37 6.63 -25.75
N ASP A 444 -8.59 5.74 -25.13
CA ASP A 444 -7.16 5.93 -24.89
C ASP A 444 -6.27 4.93 -25.66
N PHE A 445 -6.87 4.03 -26.45
CA PHE A 445 -6.16 2.99 -27.20
C PHE A 445 -5.52 3.51 -28.50
N SER A 446 -4.28 3.08 -28.75
CA SER A 446 -3.61 3.20 -30.06
C SER A 446 -3.18 1.83 -30.54
N LYS A 447 -3.82 1.36 -31.63
CA LYS A 447 -3.47 0.09 -32.28
C LYS A 447 -2.00 0.01 -32.67
N ALA A 448 -1.42 1.11 -33.14
CA ALA A 448 -0.03 1.13 -33.61
C ALA A 448 0.94 0.86 -32.45
N ILE A 449 0.76 1.55 -31.33
CA ILE A 449 1.58 1.40 -30.13
C ILE A 449 1.41 0.01 -29.53
N ASP A 450 0.16 -0.44 -29.37
CA ASP A 450 -0.14 -1.75 -28.79
C ASP A 450 0.44 -2.90 -29.61
N MET A 451 0.37 -2.81 -30.95
CA MET A 451 0.95 -3.81 -31.84
C MET A 451 2.48 -3.84 -31.76
N GLU A 452 3.13 -2.67 -31.70
CA GLU A 452 4.59 -2.58 -31.59
C GLU A 452 5.09 -3.13 -30.24
N ILE A 453 4.40 -2.80 -29.14
CA ILE A 453 4.65 -3.37 -27.81
C ILE A 453 4.45 -4.88 -27.84
N CYS A 454 3.36 -5.36 -28.44
CA CYS A 454 3.05 -6.79 -28.54
C CYS A 454 4.20 -7.54 -29.22
N VAL A 455 4.61 -7.11 -30.42
CA VAL A 455 5.72 -7.73 -31.16
C VAL A 455 7.00 -7.72 -30.32
N SER A 456 7.38 -6.57 -29.76
CA SER A 456 8.59 -6.44 -28.95
C SER A 456 8.59 -7.39 -27.75
N LEU A 457 7.49 -7.48 -27.00
CA LEU A 457 7.42 -8.34 -25.82
C LEU A 457 7.48 -9.83 -26.19
N PHE A 458 6.77 -10.26 -27.24
CA PHE A 458 6.82 -11.65 -27.68
C PHE A 458 8.22 -12.05 -28.19
N GLU A 459 8.92 -11.17 -28.90
CA GLU A 459 10.30 -11.42 -29.34
C GLU A 459 11.27 -11.54 -28.15
N MET A 460 11.17 -10.64 -27.17
CA MET A 460 12.04 -10.63 -25.98
C MET A 460 11.79 -11.83 -25.06
N MET A 461 10.55 -12.31 -24.95
CA MET A 461 10.18 -13.45 -24.10
C MET A 461 10.43 -14.81 -24.77
N ALA A 462 10.63 -14.85 -26.09
CA ALA A 462 10.94 -16.08 -26.82
C ALA A 462 12.43 -16.49 -26.73
N LEU A 463 13.29 -15.56 -26.30
CA LEU A 463 14.73 -15.73 -26.06
C LEU A 463 15.02 -16.04 -24.58
#